data_AF-E3FZM3-F1
#
_entry.id   AF-E3FZM3-F1
#
_cell.length_a   1.000
_cell.length_b   1.000
_cell.length_c   1.000
_cell.angle_alpha   90.00
_cell.angle_beta   90.00
_cell.angle_gamma   90.00
#
_symmetry.space_group_name_H-M   'P 1'
#
loop_
_entity.id
_entity.type
_entity.pdbx_description
1 polymer ?
#
loop_
_entity_poly.entity_id
_entity_poly.type
_entity_poly.pdbx_seq_one_letter_code
_entity_poly.pdbx_strand_id
1 'polypeptide(L)' 'MNRSDSTPGLVVQAKRWTVERTLGWLNRERRLARDYERKEDACQAFVYLGMI' A
#
# COMPACT_ATOMS: atom_id res chain seq x y z
N MET A 1 13.19 12.49 2.81
CA MET A 1 12.90 11.03 2.80
C MET A 1 13.94 10.38 1.90
N ASN A 2 14.93 9.69 2.47
CA ASN A 2 16.15 9.31 1.74
C ASN A 2 15.89 8.30 0.62
N ARG A 3 15.99 8.74 -0.64
CA ARG A 3 16.27 7.87 -1.79
C ARG A 3 17.78 7.88 -1.98
N SER A 4 18.50 7.02 -1.27
CA SER A 4 19.93 6.80 -1.49
C SER A 4 20.14 5.35 -1.88
N ASP A 5 20.01 5.07 -3.17
CA ASP A 5 20.51 3.84 -3.80
C ASP A 5 20.59 4.10 -5.31
N SER A 6 21.48 5.03 -5.71
CA SER A 6 21.87 5.19 -7.12
C SER A 6 22.89 4.11 -7.49
N THR A 7 22.64 2.87 -7.07
CA THR A 7 23.49 1.71 -7.33
C THR A 7 22.84 0.93 -8.48
N PRO A 8 23.51 0.79 -9.64
CA PRO A 8 22.95 0.02 -10.75
C PRO A 8 22.82 -1.46 -10.35
N GLY A 9 21.59 -1.97 -10.25
CA GLY A 9 21.30 -3.37 -9.92
C GLY A 9 20.07 -3.56 -9.03
N LEU A 10 19.72 -4.83 -8.77
CA LEU A 10 18.65 -5.18 -7.83
C LEU A 10 19.16 -5.02 -6.39
N VAL A 11 18.76 -3.93 -5.72
CA VAL A 11 19.04 -3.75 -4.29
C VAL A 11 18.01 -4.52 -3.46
N VAL A 12 18.49 -5.46 -2.65
CA VAL A 12 17.65 -6.19 -1.70
C VAL A 12 17.25 -5.24 -0.57
N GLN A 13 15.99 -4.79 -0.61
CA GLN A 13 15.43 -3.93 0.42
C GLN A 13 14.90 -4.78 1.58
N ALA A 14 15.41 -4.52 2.79
CA ALA A 14 14.93 -5.19 3.99
C ALA A 14 13.42 -4.94 4.17
N LYS A 15 12.65 -5.98 4.47
CA LYS A 15 11.18 -5.95 4.67
C LYS A 15 10.34 -5.59 3.43
N ARG A 16 10.93 -5.55 2.23
CA ARG A 16 10.21 -5.28 0.97
C ARG A 16 8.96 -6.15 0.80
N TRP A 17 9.09 -7.43 1.07
CA TRP A 17 7.98 -8.39 0.96
C TRP A 17 6.80 -8.06 1.87
N THR A 18 7.04 -7.55 3.08
CA THR A 18 5.95 -7.16 3.99
C THR A 18 5.14 -6.02 3.40
N VAL A 19 5.82 -5.00 2.85
CA VAL A 19 5.16 -3.84 2.22
C VAL A 19 4.39 -4.27 0.96
N GLU A 20 5.03 -5.04 0.08
CA GLU A 20 4.39 -5.53 -1.14
C GLU A 20 3.15 -6.39 -0.85
N ARG A 21 3.20 -7.23 0.20
CA ARG A 21 2.06 -8.04 0.65
C ARG A 21 0.90 -7.15 1.12
N THR A 22 1.16 -6.15 1.96
CA THR A 22 0.11 -5.24 2.44
C THR A 22 -0.53 -4.48 1.27
N LEU A 23 0.28 -3.99 0.33
CA LEU A 23 -0.22 -3.35 -0.88
C LEU A 23 -1.00 -4.31 -1.79
N GLY A 24 -0.61 -5.59 -1.83
CA GLY A 24 -1.35 -6.63 -2.53
C GLY A 24 -2.74 -6.88 -1.94
N TRP A 25 -2.86 -6.92 -0.60
CA TRP A 25 -4.16 -7.05 0.08
C TRP A 25 -5.06 -5.84 -0.16
N LEU A 26 -4.54 -4.62 -0.03
CA LEU A 26 -5.31 -3.41 -0.30
C LEU A 26 -5.76 -3.32 -1.77
N ASN A 27 -4.93 -3.75 -2.73
CA ASN A 27 -5.33 -3.81 -4.15
C ASN A 27 -6.38 -4.88 -4.47
N ARG A 28 -6.43 -5.98 -3.69
CA ARG A 28 -7.45 -7.01 -3.84
C ARG A 28 -8.84 -6.47 -3.49
N GLU A 29 -8.91 -5.58 -2.50
CA GLU A 29 -10.15 -4.91 -2.11
C GLU A 29 -10.56 -3.91 -3.20
N ARG A 30 -11.41 -4.36 -4.12
CA ARG A 30 -11.88 -3.58 -5.28
C ARG A 30 -12.46 -2.21 -4.92
N ARG A 31 -12.96 -2.07 -3.69
CA ARG A 31 -13.52 -0.82 -3.17
C ARG A 31 -12.46 0.26 -2.93
N LEU A 32 -11.21 -0.13 -2.66
CA LEU A 32 -10.06 0.77 -2.53
C LEU A 32 -9.40 1.13 -3.87
N ALA A 33 -9.79 0.47 -4.97
CA ALA A 33 -9.22 0.72 -6.29
C ALA A 33 -9.60 2.09 -6.88
N ARG A 34 -10.62 2.75 -6.31
CA ARG A 34 -11.10 4.08 -6.72
C ARG A 34 -11.81 4.76 -5.56
N ASP A 35 -11.67 6.08 -5.46
CA ASP A 35 -12.37 6.88 -4.47
C ASP A 35 -13.87 6.93 -4.80
N TYR A 36 -14.64 6.08 -4.13
CA TYR A 36 -16.09 6.09 -4.17
C TYR A 36 -16.71 6.84 -3.00
N GLU A 37 -15.96 7.00 -1.91
CA GLU A 37 -16.47 7.60 -0.69
C GLU A 37 -16.42 9.13 -0.75
N ARG A 38 -17.54 9.76 -0.38
CA ARG A 38 -17.64 11.23 -0.32
C ARG A 38 -16.96 11.81 0.93
N LYS A 39 -16.84 11.00 1.99
CA LYS A 39 -16.24 11.40 3.27
C LYS A 39 -14.92 10.69 3.46
N GLU A 40 -13.94 11.44 3.97
CA GLU A 40 -12.61 10.91 4.28
C GLU A 40 -12.67 9.80 5.33
N ASP A 41 -13.50 9.98 6.38
CA ASP A 41 -13.70 8.97 7.44
C ASP A 41 -14.15 7.62 6.89
N ALA A 42 -15.03 7.63 5.88
CA ALA A 42 -15.52 6.41 5.26
C ALA A 42 -14.41 5.74 4.45
N CYS A 43 -13.63 6.51 3.69
CA CYS A 43 -12.48 5.98 2.95
C CYS A 43 -11.44 5.36 3.91
N GLN A 44 -11.16 6.05 5.02
CA GLN A 44 -10.24 5.57 6.05
C GLN A 44 -10.73 4.26 6.70
N ALA A 45 -12.03 4.14 6.98
CA ALA A 45 -12.61 2.91 7.51
C ALA A 45 -12.41 1.72 6.57
N PHE A 46 -12.53 1.90 5.25
CA PHE A 46 -12.29 0.82 4.28
C PHE A 46 -10.82 0.41 4.20
N VAL A 47 -9.88 1.35 4.40
CA VAL A 47 -8.46 0.99 4.49
C VAL A 47 -8.21 0.10 5.71
N TYR A 48 -8.78 0.43 6.87
CA TYR A 48 -8.65 -0.42 8.06
C TYR A 48 -9.29 -1.79 7.88
N LEU A 49 -10.46 -1.86 7.21
CA LEU A 49 -11.11 -3.13 6.89
C LEU A 49 -10.24 -4.00 5.95
N GLY A 50 -9.55 -3.39 4.98
CA GLY A 50 -8.65 -4.10 4.05
C GLY A 50 -7.29 -4.50 4.64
N MET A 51 -7.00 -4.13 5.89
CA MET A 51 -5.76 -4.47 6.61
C MET A 51 -5.93 -5.63 7.61
N ILE A 52 -7.14 -6.20 7.74
CA ILE A 52 -7.45 -7.38 8.55
C ILE A 52 -7.14 -8.65 7.77
#